data_AF-A0A2N2G956-F1
#
_entry.id   AF-A0A2N2G956-F1
#
_cell.length_a   1.000
_cell.length_b   1.000
_cell.length_c   1.000
_cell.angle_alpha   90.00
_cell.angle_beta   90.00
_cell.angle_gamma   90.00
#
_symmetry.space_group_name_H-M   'P 1'
#
loop_
_entity.id
_entity.type
_entity.pdbx_description
1 polymer ?
#
loop_
_entity_poly.entity_id
_entity_poly.type
_entity_poly.pdbx_seq_one_letter_code
_entity_poly.pdbx_strand_id
1 'polypeptide(L)'
;MPAGRGNICNECYWQNTLRKRIKMDMAGFAVPVMAKAFNEFGEWLLKEVGSQKAALTIHRYLPFFMEIEKRWKSIPAYSDLLAVFGAEGLRRVKLPMRWFKEAYCILPDAVAKGEDSDKRRIDAIMASIPGNTLAACALGNYRSILINRIKSKKTKLRSVRLALRPAASLLIATDDTGAKLPTQKAFDQYLRKSPGQKAAVTGFINHLNRSYGLSLVIKIEKKQVAKMQQKRLEKELIELLREVNDSDEFRRKWLSVALTYFHQLPRNAGAKLKDDHISIQENGGFVVVWKDQQYFIPHWDKP
;
A
#
# COMPACT_ATOMS: atom_id res chain seq x y z
N MET A 1 -33.86 -25.65 24.69
CA MET A 1 -32.47 -25.89 25.13
C MET A 1 -31.94 -27.12 24.36
N PRO A 2 -30.77 -27.08 23.71
CA PRO A 2 -30.26 -28.24 22.97
C PRO A 2 -29.76 -29.34 23.91
N ALA A 3 -29.99 -30.61 23.55
CA ALA A 3 -29.69 -31.80 24.35
C ALA A 3 -28.17 -31.97 24.59
N GLY A 4 -27.79 -32.33 25.83
CA GLY A 4 -26.39 -32.63 26.22
C GLY A 4 -25.71 -31.65 27.20
N ARG A 5 -26.42 -30.63 27.71
CA ARG A 5 -25.84 -29.59 28.60
C ARG A 5 -26.04 -29.78 30.10
N GLY A 6 -26.88 -30.72 30.54
CA GLY A 6 -27.26 -30.85 31.95
C GLY A 6 -27.81 -29.54 32.54
N ASN A 7 -27.54 -29.26 33.81
CA ASN A 7 -28.00 -28.05 34.55
C ASN A 7 -27.11 -26.80 34.37
N ILE A 8 -26.24 -26.77 33.35
CA ILE A 8 -25.24 -25.70 33.21
C ILE A 8 -25.71 -24.67 32.16
N CYS A 9 -25.71 -23.38 32.53
CA CYS A 9 -26.03 -22.31 31.58
C CYS A 9 -24.97 -22.21 30.46
N ASN A 10 -25.35 -21.61 29.33
CA ASN A 10 -24.47 -21.49 28.16
C ASN A 10 -23.13 -20.79 28.51
N GLU A 11 -23.19 -19.73 29.32
CA GLU A 11 -22.03 -18.95 29.73
C GLU A 11 -21.05 -19.79 30.58
N CYS A 12 -21.55 -20.48 31.60
CA CYS A 12 -20.74 -21.36 32.45
C CYS A 12 -20.10 -22.51 31.67
N TYR A 13 -20.81 -23.08 30.68
CA TYR A 13 -20.27 -24.12 29.80
C TYR A 13 -19.03 -23.61 29.03
N TRP A 14 -19.12 -22.42 28.43
CA TRP A 14 -18.03 -21.84 27.66
C TRP A 14 -16.86 -21.38 28.55
N GLN A 15 -17.13 -20.83 29.74
CA GLN A 15 -16.08 -20.50 30.70
C GLN A 15 -15.31 -21.74 31.15
N ASN A 16 -16.01 -22.85 31.45
CA ASN A 16 -15.37 -24.11 31.80
C ASN A 16 -14.54 -24.67 30.63
N THR A 17 -15.05 -24.53 29.41
CA THR A 17 -14.33 -24.93 28.19
C THR A 17 -13.06 -24.11 28.00
N LEU A 18 -13.13 -22.79 28.17
CA LEU A 18 -11.99 -21.89 28.10
C LEU A 18 -10.92 -22.26 29.13
N ARG A 19 -11.30 -22.40 30.41
CA ARG A 19 -10.36 -22.76 31.49
C ARG A 19 -9.66 -24.10 31.23
N LYS A 20 -10.39 -25.11 30.73
CA LYS A 20 -9.80 -26.40 30.33
C LYS A 20 -8.77 -26.21 29.21
N ARG A 21 -9.08 -25.42 28.19
CA ARG A 21 -8.16 -25.13 27.08
C ARG A 21 -6.91 -24.39 27.55
N ILE A 22 -7.06 -23.34 28.36
CA ILE A 22 -5.93 -22.62 28.96
C ILE A 22 -5.05 -23.60 29.73
N LYS A 23 -5.62 -24.44 30.59
CA LYS A 23 -4.85 -25.43 31.38
C LYS A 23 -4.05 -26.40 30.49
N MET A 24 -4.64 -26.87 29.39
CA MET A 24 -3.93 -27.74 28.43
C MET A 24 -2.82 -26.98 27.71
N ASP A 25 -3.11 -25.79 27.20
CA ASP A 25 -2.16 -24.97 26.45
C ASP A 25 -0.99 -24.51 27.34
N MET A 26 -1.24 -24.21 28.62
CA MET A 26 -0.21 -23.88 29.62
C MET A 26 0.82 -24.99 29.80
N ALA A 27 0.43 -26.26 29.68
CA ALA A 27 1.35 -27.39 29.82
C ALA A 27 2.35 -27.49 28.64
N GLY A 28 2.10 -26.77 27.54
CA GLY A 28 3.02 -26.70 26.40
C GLY A 28 4.21 -25.76 26.60
N PHE A 29 4.17 -24.88 27.60
CA PHE A 29 5.23 -23.91 27.87
C PHE A 29 6.31 -24.51 28.78
N ALA A 30 7.58 -24.35 28.39
CA ALA A 30 8.71 -24.77 29.22
C ALA A 30 9.06 -23.73 30.30
N VAL A 31 8.69 -22.46 30.09
CA VAL A 31 9.03 -21.34 30.96
C VAL A 31 7.80 -20.94 31.78
N PRO A 32 7.84 -21.05 33.13
CA PRO A 32 6.69 -20.75 33.98
C PRO A 32 6.11 -19.34 33.81
N VAL A 33 6.98 -18.35 33.53
CA VAL A 33 6.57 -16.96 33.28
C VAL A 33 5.70 -16.86 32.02
N MET A 34 6.02 -17.62 30.97
CA MET A 34 5.23 -17.62 29.73
C MET A 34 3.92 -18.37 29.88
N ALA A 35 3.91 -19.49 30.64
CA ALA A 35 2.67 -20.18 30.99
C ALA A 35 1.72 -19.26 31.78
N LYS A 36 2.26 -18.52 32.75
CA LYS A 36 1.50 -17.52 33.53
C LYS A 36 0.98 -16.39 32.65
N ALA A 37 1.81 -15.86 31.75
CA ALA A 37 1.39 -14.83 30.80
C ALA A 37 0.26 -15.31 29.89
N PHE A 38 0.32 -16.55 29.39
CA PHE A 38 -0.76 -17.12 28.57
C PHE A 38 -2.06 -17.28 29.35
N ASN A 39 -1.99 -17.67 30.63
CA ASN A 39 -3.15 -17.72 31.52
C ASN A 39 -3.78 -16.34 31.74
N GLU A 40 -2.96 -15.33 32.07
CA GLU A 40 -3.41 -13.95 32.25
C GLU A 40 -4.04 -13.39 30.97
N PHE A 41 -3.47 -13.71 29.80
CA PHE A 41 -4.07 -13.40 28.51
C PHE A 41 -5.44 -14.07 28.33
N GLY A 42 -5.58 -15.34 28.71
CA GLY A 42 -6.84 -16.06 28.62
C GLY A 42 -7.95 -15.47 29.49
N GLU A 43 -7.61 -15.06 30.72
CA GLU A 43 -8.53 -14.36 31.63
C GLU A 43 -8.89 -12.96 31.12
N TRP A 44 -7.93 -12.24 30.54
CA TRP A 44 -8.20 -10.97 29.87
C TRP A 44 -9.10 -11.15 28.64
N LEU A 45 -8.84 -12.18 27.82
CA LEU A 45 -9.62 -12.49 26.61
C LEU A 45 -11.06 -12.83 26.96
N LEU A 46 -11.30 -13.55 28.06
CA LEU A 46 -12.63 -13.82 28.59
C LEU A 46 -13.43 -12.53 28.82
N LYS A 47 -12.80 -11.54 29.48
CA LYS A 47 -13.42 -10.24 29.78
C LYS A 47 -13.66 -9.41 28.52
N GLU A 48 -12.74 -9.47 27.57
CA GLU A 48 -12.76 -8.61 26.39
C GLU A 48 -13.73 -9.08 25.30
N VAL A 49 -13.82 -10.38 25.04
CA VAL A 49 -14.64 -10.90 23.91
C VAL A 49 -15.75 -11.85 24.32
N GLY A 50 -15.89 -12.15 25.61
CA GLY A 50 -16.87 -13.08 26.15
C GLY A 50 -16.45 -14.55 26.07
N SER A 51 -17.07 -15.38 26.91
CA SER A 51 -16.67 -16.78 27.14
C SER A 51 -16.63 -17.64 25.88
N GLN A 52 -17.68 -17.58 25.05
CA GLN A 52 -17.78 -18.42 23.86
C GLN A 52 -16.67 -18.10 22.85
N LYS A 53 -16.49 -16.81 22.54
CA LYS A 53 -15.49 -16.38 21.56
C LYS A 53 -14.07 -16.59 22.09
N ALA A 54 -13.83 -16.32 23.36
CA ALA A 54 -12.55 -16.60 24.01
C ALA A 54 -12.22 -18.10 23.93
N ALA A 55 -13.16 -18.98 24.31
CA ALA A 55 -12.98 -20.43 24.24
C ALA A 55 -12.64 -20.91 22.82
N LEU A 56 -13.34 -20.40 21.79
CA LEU A 56 -13.13 -20.79 20.39
C LEU A 56 -11.81 -20.27 19.80
N THR A 57 -11.26 -19.17 20.32
CA THR A 57 -10.10 -18.49 19.71
C THR A 57 -8.80 -18.65 20.47
N ILE A 58 -8.82 -18.95 21.78
CA ILE A 58 -7.62 -18.99 22.64
C ILE A 58 -6.47 -19.81 22.04
N HIS A 59 -6.76 -21.01 21.56
CA HIS A 59 -5.76 -21.92 21.00
C HIS A 59 -5.11 -21.39 19.71
N ARG A 60 -5.80 -20.52 18.94
CA ARG A 60 -5.24 -19.89 17.74
C ARG A 60 -4.07 -18.96 18.06
N TYR A 61 -3.99 -18.48 19.31
CA TYR A 61 -2.91 -17.62 19.77
C TYR A 61 -1.73 -18.41 20.34
N LEU A 62 -1.88 -19.70 20.65
CA LEU A 62 -0.81 -20.51 21.23
C LEU A 62 0.49 -20.50 20.40
N PRO A 63 0.48 -20.70 19.06
CA PRO A 63 1.72 -20.67 18.27
C PRO A 63 2.49 -19.34 18.38
N PHE A 64 1.79 -18.21 18.55
CA PHE A 64 2.41 -16.90 18.72
C PHE A 64 3.15 -16.79 20.06
N PHE A 65 2.54 -17.26 21.15
CA PHE A 65 3.16 -17.27 22.47
C PHE A 65 4.30 -18.27 22.58
N MET A 66 4.17 -19.45 21.95
CA MET A 66 5.25 -20.45 21.89
C MET A 66 6.49 -19.92 21.15
N GLU A 67 6.29 -19.20 20.05
CA GLU A 67 7.41 -18.58 19.32
C GLU A 67 8.09 -17.48 20.15
N ILE A 68 7.32 -16.77 20.99
CA ILE A 68 7.88 -15.79 21.93
C ILE A 68 8.73 -16.49 23.00
N GLU A 69 8.22 -17.56 23.63
CA GLU A 69 8.96 -18.33 24.62
C GLU A 69 10.27 -18.85 24.04
N LYS A 70 10.20 -19.47 22.86
CA LYS A 70 11.35 -20.06 22.18
C LYS A 70 12.51 -19.09 21.98
N ARG A 71 12.21 -17.81 21.71
CA ARG A 71 13.21 -16.79 21.37
C ARG A 71 13.67 -15.96 22.56
N TRP A 72 12.73 -15.50 23.37
CA TRP A 72 13.01 -14.51 24.42
C TRP A 72 12.73 -15.02 25.83
N LYS A 73 12.04 -16.17 25.97
CA LYS A 73 11.62 -16.75 27.26
C LYS A 73 10.73 -15.83 28.11
N SER A 74 10.34 -14.68 27.58
CA SER A 74 9.58 -13.61 28.20
C SER A 74 8.97 -12.73 27.10
N ILE A 75 8.00 -11.88 27.44
CA ILE A 75 7.38 -10.97 26.46
C ILE A 75 8.38 -9.86 26.11
N PRO A 76 8.84 -9.75 24.85
CA PRO A 76 9.88 -8.80 24.46
C PRO A 76 9.30 -7.43 24.09
N ALA A 77 10.17 -6.48 23.77
CA ALA A 77 9.78 -5.16 23.31
C ALA A 77 9.09 -5.20 21.93
N TYR A 78 8.34 -4.14 21.60
CA TYR A 78 7.61 -4.04 20.34
C TYR A 78 8.52 -4.18 19.10
N SER A 79 9.73 -3.61 19.16
CA SER A 79 10.72 -3.68 18.08
C SER A 79 11.11 -5.11 17.74
N ASP A 80 11.28 -5.97 18.74
CA ASP A 80 11.69 -7.36 18.57
C ASP A 80 10.56 -8.20 17.99
N LEU A 81 9.33 -7.97 18.47
CA LEU A 81 8.12 -8.56 17.88
C LEU A 81 7.97 -8.16 16.41
N LEU A 82 8.21 -6.88 16.09
CA LEU A 82 8.11 -6.40 14.72
C LEU A 82 9.24 -6.97 13.85
N ALA A 83 10.46 -7.14 14.36
CA ALA A 83 11.55 -7.72 13.58
C ALA A 83 11.28 -9.17 13.16
N VAL A 84 10.64 -9.97 14.02
CA VAL A 84 10.40 -11.40 13.77
C VAL A 84 9.08 -11.65 13.03
N PHE A 85 7.97 -11.08 13.51
CA PHE A 85 6.64 -11.33 12.95
C PHE A 85 6.28 -10.31 11.86
N GLY A 86 6.87 -9.12 11.95
CA GLY A 86 6.58 -7.97 11.11
C GLY A 86 5.13 -7.49 11.16
N ALA A 87 4.86 -6.38 10.46
CA ALA A 87 3.59 -5.66 10.60
C ALA A 87 2.36 -6.50 10.23
N GLU A 88 2.47 -7.43 9.27
CA GLU A 88 1.38 -8.33 8.87
C GLU A 88 1.14 -9.45 9.89
N GLY A 89 2.20 -10.08 10.41
CA GLY A 89 2.08 -11.11 11.45
C GLY A 89 1.42 -10.54 12.70
N LEU A 90 1.88 -9.37 13.16
CA LEU A 90 1.27 -8.68 14.30
C LEU A 90 -0.17 -8.21 14.04
N ARG A 91 -0.55 -8.00 12.78
CA ARG A 91 -1.95 -7.70 12.40
C ARG A 91 -2.87 -8.91 12.51
N ARG A 92 -2.35 -10.13 12.43
CA ARG A 92 -3.15 -11.37 12.62
C ARG A 92 -3.40 -11.67 14.10
N VAL A 93 -2.54 -11.18 14.99
CA VAL A 93 -2.64 -11.35 16.45
C VAL A 93 -3.02 -10.05 17.19
N LYS A 94 -4.07 -9.37 16.73
CA LYS A 94 -4.50 -8.07 17.30
C LYS A 94 -4.86 -8.15 18.80
N LEU A 95 -5.54 -9.22 19.22
CA LEU A 95 -5.97 -9.37 20.62
C LEU A 95 -4.77 -9.57 21.56
N PRO A 96 -3.81 -10.48 21.29
CA PRO A 96 -2.55 -10.52 22.02
C PRO A 96 -1.80 -9.17 22.05
N MET A 97 -1.71 -8.47 20.91
CA MET A 97 -1.02 -7.18 20.87
C MET A 97 -1.73 -6.08 21.67
N ARG A 98 -3.06 -6.11 21.74
CA ARG A 98 -3.83 -5.21 22.59
C ARG A 98 -3.59 -5.52 24.07
N TRP A 99 -3.59 -6.80 24.43
CA TRP A 99 -3.26 -7.22 25.80
C TRP A 99 -1.83 -6.82 26.20
N PHE A 100 -0.84 -7.01 25.32
CA PHE A 100 0.54 -6.56 25.56
C PHE A 100 0.64 -5.06 25.81
N LYS A 101 -0.16 -4.26 25.10
CA LYS A 101 -0.24 -2.81 25.35
C LYS A 101 -0.80 -2.52 26.74
N GLU A 102 -1.86 -3.20 27.16
CA GLU A 102 -2.55 -2.95 28.43
C GLU A 102 -1.78 -3.49 29.64
N ALA A 103 -1.20 -4.69 29.55
CA ALA A 103 -0.53 -5.37 30.66
C ALA A 103 0.98 -5.09 30.76
N TYR A 104 1.64 -4.74 29.64
CA TYR A 104 3.11 -4.59 29.57
C TYR A 104 3.55 -3.24 29.00
N CYS A 105 2.62 -2.31 28.75
CA CYS A 105 2.90 -1.00 28.15
C CYS A 105 3.64 -1.08 26.80
N ILE A 106 3.48 -2.18 26.06
CA ILE A 106 4.12 -2.37 24.75
C ILE A 106 3.36 -1.56 23.71
N LEU A 107 3.83 -0.33 23.47
CA LEU A 107 3.21 0.59 22.53
C LEU A 107 3.65 0.30 21.09
N PRO A 108 2.72 0.19 20.13
CA PRO A 108 3.08 0.10 18.73
C PRO A 108 3.79 1.37 18.28
N ASP A 109 5.06 1.24 17.90
CA ASP A 109 5.80 2.34 17.29
C ASP A 109 5.36 2.52 15.82
N ALA A 110 4.64 3.60 15.55
CA ALA A 110 4.18 3.97 14.22
C ALA A 110 5.35 4.21 13.24
N VAL A 111 6.50 4.66 13.75
CA VAL A 111 7.72 4.86 12.96
C VAL A 111 8.30 3.50 12.57
N ALA A 112 8.51 2.59 13.54
CA ALA A 112 9.01 1.25 13.25
C ALA A 112 8.11 0.47 12.27
N LYS A 113 6.78 0.56 12.41
CA LYS A 113 5.83 -0.03 11.44
C LYS A 113 5.99 0.54 10.03
N GLY A 114 6.17 1.84 9.92
CA GLY A 114 6.41 2.53 8.65
C GLY A 114 7.70 2.04 7.99
N GLU A 115 8.77 1.91 8.78
CA GLU A 115 10.05 1.41 8.29
C GLU A 115 10.00 -0.06 7.85
N ASP A 116 9.37 -0.96 8.62
CA ASP A 116 9.16 -2.36 8.22
C ASP A 116 8.38 -2.45 6.90
N SER A 117 7.33 -1.64 6.76
CA SER A 117 6.53 -1.58 5.53
C SER A 117 7.34 -1.06 4.34
N ASP A 118 8.17 -0.04 4.54
CA ASP A 118 9.04 0.48 3.49
C ASP A 118 10.16 -0.51 3.12
N LYS A 119 10.75 -1.25 4.08
CA LYS A 119 11.73 -2.32 3.83
C LYS A 119 11.14 -3.38 2.90
N ARG A 120 9.99 -3.95 3.27
CA ARG A 120 9.29 -4.95 2.44
C ARG A 120 9.00 -4.45 1.02
N ARG A 121 8.56 -3.21 0.90
CA ARG A 121 8.27 -2.61 -0.41
C ARG A 121 9.53 -2.39 -1.24
N ILE A 122 10.65 -2.03 -0.61
CA ILE A 122 11.95 -1.95 -1.28
C ILE A 122 12.36 -3.33 -1.80
N ASP A 123 12.25 -4.37 -0.97
CA ASP A 123 12.62 -5.72 -1.38
C ASP A 123 11.71 -6.23 -2.51
N ALA A 124 10.42 -5.92 -2.48
CA ALA A 124 9.50 -6.22 -3.58
C ALA A 124 9.85 -5.47 -4.88
N ILE A 125 10.36 -4.22 -4.79
CA ILE A 125 10.85 -3.49 -5.97
C ILE A 125 12.10 -4.17 -6.53
N MET A 126 13.02 -4.60 -5.67
CA MET A 126 14.24 -5.31 -6.12
C MET A 126 13.89 -6.65 -6.78
N ALA A 127 12.93 -7.39 -6.22
CA ALA A 127 12.47 -8.67 -6.75
C ALA A 127 11.66 -8.55 -8.06
N SER A 128 11.21 -7.35 -8.44
CA SER A 128 10.51 -7.14 -9.72
C SER A 128 11.42 -7.20 -10.95
N ILE A 129 12.74 -7.21 -10.75
CA ILE A 129 13.73 -7.36 -11.82
C ILE A 129 14.36 -8.76 -11.69
N PRO A 130 14.53 -9.51 -12.80
CA PRO A 130 15.19 -10.80 -12.75
C PRO A 130 16.60 -10.69 -12.15
N GLY A 131 16.92 -11.58 -11.21
CA GLY A 131 18.22 -11.62 -10.54
C GLY A 131 19.37 -11.92 -11.51
N ASN A 132 20.60 -11.55 -11.12
CA ASN A 132 21.83 -11.76 -11.90
C ASN A 132 21.85 -11.08 -13.29
N THR A 133 21.03 -10.06 -13.49
CA THR A 133 20.99 -9.28 -14.73
C THR A 133 21.71 -7.95 -14.59
N LEU A 134 22.06 -7.33 -15.72
CA LEU A 134 22.68 -6.00 -15.74
C LEU A 134 21.76 -4.95 -15.09
N ALA A 135 20.46 -5.03 -15.33
CA ALA A 135 19.45 -4.18 -14.70
C ALA A 135 19.39 -4.39 -13.17
N ALA A 136 19.43 -5.63 -12.69
CA ALA A 136 19.45 -5.92 -11.25
C ALA A 136 20.72 -5.37 -10.57
N CYS A 137 21.88 -5.50 -11.22
CA CYS A 137 23.13 -4.91 -10.74
C CYS A 137 23.04 -3.38 -10.67
N ALA A 138 22.52 -2.72 -11.72
CA ALA A 138 22.35 -1.26 -11.74
C ALA A 138 21.38 -0.76 -10.66
N LEU A 139 20.25 -1.44 -10.48
CA LEU A 139 19.30 -1.08 -9.43
C LEU A 139 19.88 -1.34 -8.03
N GLY A 140 20.62 -2.43 -7.85
CA GLY A 140 21.31 -2.77 -6.60
C GLY A 140 22.36 -1.74 -6.20
N ASN A 141 23.20 -1.34 -7.15
CA ASN A 141 24.20 -0.29 -6.95
C ASN A 141 23.54 1.05 -6.56
N TYR A 142 22.45 1.40 -7.23
CA TYR A 142 21.68 2.59 -6.89
C TYR A 142 21.05 2.51 -5.49
N ARG A 143 20.48 1.35 -5.10
CA ARG A 143 19.98 1.09 -3.74
C ARG A 143 21.08 1.30 -2.70
N SER A 144 22.29 0.79 -2.93
CA SER A 144 23.42 0.95 -2.01
C SER A 144 23.81 2.42 -1.82
N ILE A 145 23.86 3.21 -2.90
CA ILE A 145 24.09 4.67 -2.83
C ILE A 145 23.03 5.36 -1.98
N LEU A 146 21.76 5.00 -2.17
CA LEU A 146 20.64 5.59 -1.44
C LEU A 146 20.64 5.19 0.04
N ILE A 147 20.97 3.93 0.37
CA ILE A 147 21.10 3.47 1.77
C ILE A 147 22.26 4.18 2.48
N ASN A 148 23.39 4.43 1.81
CA ASN A 148 24.50 5.19 2.39
C ASN A 148 24.10 6.65 2.72
N ARG A 149 23.14 7.23 1.98
CA ARG A 149 22.55 8.54 2.33
C ARG A 149 21.65 8.49 3.57
N ILE A 150 21.02 7.35 3.87
CA ILE A 150 20.33 7.15 5.15
C ILE A 150 21.34 7.16 6.30
N LYS A 151 22.45 6.42 6.16
CA LYS A 151 23.49 6.32 7.21
C LYS A 151 24.09 7.70 7.57
N SER A 152 24.18 8.60 6.61
CA SER A 152 24.60 9.99 6.82
C SER A 152 23.46 10.94 7.25
N LYS A 153 22.30 10.40 7.66
CA LYS A 153 21.07 11.13 8.06
C LYS A 153 20.53 12.10 6.99
N LYS A 154 20.95 11.97 5.73
CA LYS A 154 20.52 12.85 4.63
C LYS A 154 19.14 12.47 4.08
N THR A 155 18.66 11.25 4.32
CA THR A 155 17.36 10.75 3.80
C THR A 155 16.72 9.69 4.70
N LYS A 156 15.41 9.46 4.57
CA LYS A 156 14.66 8.37 5.23
C LYS A 156 14.44 7.17 4.29
N LEU A 157 14.11 6.00 4.84
CA LEU A 157 13.84 4.79 4.06
C LEU A 157 12.71 4.98 3.03
N ARG A 158 11.69 5.76 3.38
CA ARG A 158 10.62 6.19 2.47
C ARG A 158 11.16 6.85 1.19
N SER A 159 12.17 7.71 1.30
CA SER A 159 12.78 8.38 0.15
C SER A 159 13.50 7.40 -0.76
N VAL A 160 14.14 6.38 -0.19
CA VAL A 160 14.79 5.30 -0.96
C VAL A 160 13.75 4.52 -1.76
N ARG A 161 12.65 4.10 -1.13
CA ARG A 161 11.54 3.45 -1.82
C ARG A 161 10.99 4.29 -2.97
N LEU A 162 10.78 5.58 -2.74
CA LEU A 162 10.23 6.51 -3.73
C LEU A 162 11.18 6.73 -4.92
N ALA A 163 12.49 6.64 -4.72
CA ALA A 163 13.48 6.72 -5.79
C ALA A 163 13.67 5.40 -6.54
N LEU A 164 13.60 4.25 -5.86
CA LEU A 164 13.79 2.93 -6.48
C LEU A 164 12.62 2.51 -7.36
N ARG A 165 11.36 2.81 -6.97
CA ARG A 165 10.18 2.42 -7.76
C ARG A 165 10.24 2.91 -9.21
N PRO A 166 10.45 4.20 -9.51
CA PRO A 166 10.49 4.68 -10.88
C PRO A 166 11.75 4.21 -11.62
N ALA A 167 12.88 3.98 -10.93
CA ALA A 167 14.07 3.38 -11.51
C ALA A 167 13.79 1.94 -12.01
N ALA A 168 13.15 1.12 -11.18
CA ALA A 168 12.76 -0.24 -11.58
C ALA A 168 11.74 -0.23 -12.73
N SER A 169 10.75 0.67 -12.69
CA SER A 169 9.78 0.81 -13.79
C SER A 169 10.43 1.23 -15.12
N LEU A 170 11.47 2.06 -15.10
CA LEU A 170 12.23 2.40 -16.31
C LEU A 170 12.97 1.18 -16.87
N LEU A 171 13.61 0.39 -16.01
CA LEU A 171 14.34 -0.81 -16.41
C LEU A 171 13.40 -1.84 -17.05
N ILE A 172 12.29 -2.15 -16.38
CA ILE A 172 11.26 -3.08 -16.90
C ILE A 172 10.67 -2.56 -18.22
N ALA A 173 10.42 -1.25 -18.34
CA ALA A 173 9.91 -0.67 -19.59
C ALA A 173 10.94 -0.66 -20.74
N THR A 174 12.23 -0.81 -20.43
CA THR A 174 13.30 -0.92 -21.41
C THR A 174 13.43 -2.35 -21.90
N ASP A 175 13.52 -3.29 -20.97
CA ASP A 175 13.76 -4.70 -21.20
C ASP A 175 13.34 -5.47 -19.94
N ASP A 176 12.27 -6.25 -20.05
CA ASP A 176 11.71 -7.03 -18.94
C ASP A 176 12.61 -8.21 -18.54
N THR A 177 13.46 -8.67 -19.46
CA THR A 177 14.50 -9.68 -19.17
C THR A 177 15.64 -9.12 -18.32
N GLY A 178 15.80 -7.80 -18.26
CA GLY A 178 16.84 -7.11 -17.50
C GLY A 178 18.25 -7.16 -18.11
N ALA A 179 18.40 -7.73 -19.32
CA ALA A 179 19.69 -7.86 -19.98
C ALA A 179 20.25 -6.51 -20.44
N LYS A 180 19.39 -5.55 -20.80
CA LYS A 180 19.77 -4.25 -21.36
C LYS A 180 19.50 -3.09 -20.40
N LEU A 181 20.38 -2.10 -20.45
CA LEU A 181 20.16 -0.80 -19.81
C LEU A 181 19.38 0.15 -20.73
N PRO A 182 18.73 1.19 -20.16
CA PRO A 182 17.95 2.14 -20.94
C PRO A 182 18.77 2.87 -22.01
N THR A 183 18.25 2.91 -23.23
CA THR A 183 18.72 3.81 -24.28
C THR A 183 17.94 5.14 -24.22
N GLN A 184 18.42 6.17 -24.93
CA GLN A 184 17.68 7.45 -25.00
C GLN A 184 16.25 7.24 -25.50
N LYS A 185 16.08 6.40 -26.53
CA LYS A 185 14.75 6.07 -27.10
C LYS A 185 13.83 5.42 -26.07
N ALA A 186 14.35 4.45 -25.29
CA ALA A 186 13.58 3.78 -24.24
C ALA A 186 13.21 4.76 -23.10
N PHE A 187 14.16 5.61 -22.70
CA PHE A 187 13.92 6.63 -21.68
C PHE A 187 12.89 7.67 -22.12
N ASP A 188 12.98 8.16 -23.36
CA ASP A 188 12.00 9.10 -23.92
C ASP A 188 10.61 8.45 -24.02
N GLN A 189 10.54 7.19 -24.46
CA GLN A 189 9.27 6.45 -24.51
C GLN A 189 8.67 6.25 -23.12
N TYR A 190 9.50 5.96 -22.12
CA TYR A 190 9.06 5.86 -20.73
C TYR A 190 8.52 7.20 -20.21
N LEU A 191 9.24 8.32 -20.44
CA LEU A 191 8.78 9.65 -20.04
C LEU A 191 7.54 10.10 -20.81
N ARG A 192 7.34 9.66 -22.06
CA ARG A 192 6.09 9.87 -22.80
C ARG A 192 4.90 9.20 -22.12
N LYS A 193 5.09 8.00 -21.56
CA LYS A 193 4.05 7.28 -20.80
C LYS A 193 3.85 7.86 -19.39
N SER A 194 4.91 8.35 -18.76
CA SER A 194 4.93 8.81 -17.36
C SER A 194 5.67 10.14 -17.17
N PRO A 195 5.16 11.27 -17.70
CA PRO A 195 5.89 12.55 -17.71
C PRO A 195 6.18 13.07 -16.30
N GLY A 196 5.29 12.82 -15.34
CA GLY A 196 5.45 13.22 -13.94
C GLY A 196 6.61 12.52 -13.20
N GLN A 197 7.18 11.44 -13.76
CA GLN A 197 8.27 10.69 -13.12
C GLN A 197 9.67 11.22 -13.43
N LYS A 198 9.79 12.30 -14.24
CA LYS A 198 11.08 12.90 -14.63
C LYS A 198 12.01 13.15 -13.44
N ALA A 199 11.52 13.91 -12.45
CA ALA A 199 12.32 14.27 -11.28
C ALA A 199 12.73 13.03 -10.47
N ALA A 200 11.82 12.04 -10.37
CA ALA A 200 12.05 10.83 -9.61
C ALA A 200 13.08 9.89 -10.27
N VAL A 201 13.17 9.88 -11.60
CA VAL A 201 14.11 9.05 -12.37
C VAL A 201 15.46 9.74 -12.61
N THR A 202 15.53 11.07 -12.51
CA THR A 202 16.75 11.86 -12.75
C THR A 202 17.95 11.37 -11.93
N GLY A 203 17.73 11.04 -10.64
CA GLY A 203 18.80 10.51 -9.78
C GLY A 203 19.37 9.18 -10.28
N PHE A 204 18.52 8.32 -10.83
CA PHE A 204 18.92 7.04 -11.39
C PHE A 204 19.63 7.20 -12.73
N ILE A 205 19.16 8.08 -13.61
CA ILE A 205 19.83 8.39 -14.88
C ILE A 205 21.23 8.94 -14.64
N ASN A 206 21.40 9.85 -13.68
CA ASN A 206 22.71 10.35 -13.31
C ASN A 206 23.64 9.24 -12.78
N HIS A 207 23.09 8.26 -12.05
CA HIS A 207 23.83 7.09 -11.64
C HIS A 207 24.24 6.21 -12.84
N LEU A 208 23.32 5.93 -13.75
CA LEU A 208 23.61 5.15 -14.97
C LEU A 208 24.68 5.81 -15.83
N ASN A 209 24.58 7.12 -16.06
CA ASN A 209 25.57 7.86 -16.83
C ASN A 209 26.96 7.78 -16.18
N ARG A 210 27.04 7.91 -14.85
CA ARG A 210 28.32 7.88 -14.10
C ARG A 210 28.92 6.48 -13.97
N SER A 211 28.10 5.47 -13.69
CA SER A 211 28.55 4.12 -13.33
C SER A 211 28.61 3.16 -14.50
N TYR A 212 27.90 3.45 -15.59
CA TYR A 212 27.82 2.61 -16.79
C TYR A 212 28.20 3.37 -18.07
N GLY A 213 28.73 4.59 -17.96
CA GLY A 213 29.22 5.37 -19.10
C GLY A 213 28.13 5.76 -20.10
N LEU A 214 26.87 5.80 -19.68
CA LEU A 214 25.78 6.19 -20.55
C LEU A 214 25.76 7.73 -20.77
N SER A 215 25.21 8.14 -21.91
CA SER A 215 25.04 9.55 -22.28
C SER A 215 23.56 9.93 -22.40
N LEU A 216 22.75 9.50 -21.44
CA LEU A 216 21.31 9.77 -21.45
C LEU A 216 21.03 11.23 -21.10
N VAL A 217 20.25 11.89 -21.95
CA VAL A 217 19.87 13.30 -21.86
C VAL A 217 18.47 13.44 -21.26
N ILE A 218 18.35 14.27 -20.22
CA ILE A 218 17.09 14.48 -19.49
C ILE A 218 16.30 15.65 -20.08
N LYS A 219 15.75 15.47 -21.29
CA LYS A 219 14.91 16.46 -21.99
C LYS A 219 13.46 16.00 -22.06
N ILE A 220 12.52 16.95 -21.90
CA ILE A 220 11.09 16.74 -22.20
C ILE A 220 10.64 17.91 -23.06
N GLU A 221 10.19 17.63 -24.27
CA GLU A 221 9.52 18.62 -25.10
C GLU A 221 8.10 18.83 -24.58
N LYS A 222 7.85 19.95 -23.89
CA LYS A 222 6.54 20.30 -23.30
C LYS A 222 5.41 20.22 -24.33
N LYS A 223 5.66 20.63 -25.59
CA LYS A 223 4.70 20.55 -26.70
C LYS A 223 4.29 19.11 -27.02
N GLN A 224 5.24 18.17 -27.02
CA GLN A 224 4.94 16.75 -27.28
C GLN A 224 4.13 16.13 -26.13
N VAL A 225 4.44 16.48 -24.87
CA VAL A 225 3.68 16.00 -23.71
C VAL A 225 2.23 16.50 -23.74
N ALA A 226 2.02 17.77 -24.04
CA ALA A 226 0.68 18.34 -24.18
C ALA A 226 -0.12 17.63 -25.29
N LYS A 227 0.49 17.42 -26.47
CA LYS A 227 -0.14 16.71 -27.59
C LYS A 227 -0.52 15.27 -27.24
N MET A 228 0.30 14.57 -26.47
CA MET A 228 0.03 13.20 -26.04
C MET A 228 -1.03 13.13 -24.93
N GLN A 229 -1.01 14.07 -23.99
CA GLN A 229 -2.07 14.18 -22.98
C GLN A 229 -3.42 14.40 -23.64
N GLN A 230 -3.47 15.28 -24.65
CA GLN A 230 -4.66 15.53 -25.45
C GLN A 230 -5.13 14.25 -26.16
N LYS A 231 -4.25 13.54 -26.89
CA LYS A 231 -4.59 12.24 -27.53
C LYS A 231 -5.09 11.18 -26.55
N ARG A 232 -4.54 11.14 -25.34
CA ARG A 232 -4.97 10.18 -24.31
C ARG A 232 -6.39 10.49 -23.82
N LEU A 233 -6.66 11.77 -23.57
CA LEU A 233 -7.98 12.24 -23.14
C LEU A 233 -9.02 12.04 -24.25
N GLU A 234 -8.65 12.29 -25.51
CA GLU A 234 -9.48 11.99 -26.68
C GLU A 234 -9.85 10.50 -26.74
N LYS A 235 -8.86 9.61 -26.61
CA LYS A 235 -9.11 8.17 -26.57
C LYS A 235 -10.02 7.77 -25.42
N GLU A 236 -9.82 8.36 -24.24
CA GLU A 236 -10.65 8.11 -23.05
C GLU A 236 -12.10 8.59 -23.26
N LEU A 237 -12.32 9.73 -23.92
CA LEU A 237 -13.66 10.18 -24.31
C LEU A 237 -14.32 9.21 -25.29
N ILE A 238 -13.58 8.73 -26.30
CA ILE A 238 -14.08 7.74 -27.27
C ILE A 238 -14.44 6.42 -26.57
N GLU A 239 -13.62 5.97 -25.62
CA GLU A 239 -13.91 4.77 -24.82
C GLU A 239 -15.17 4.97 -23.96
N LEU A 240 -15.35 6.15 -23.35
CA LEU A 240 -16.58 6.48 -22.60
C LEU A 240 -17.83 6.50 -23.50
N LEU A 241 -17.73 7.00 -24.72
CA LEU A 241 -18.85 6.97 -25.69
C LEU A 241 -19.26 5.55 -26.10
N ARG A 242 -18.41 4.53 -25.88
CA ARG A 242 -18.75 3.12 -26.16
C ARG A 242 -19.44 2.43 -24.99
N GLU A 243 -19.27 2.96 -23.78
CA GLU A 243 -19.78 2.39 -22.52
C GLU A 243 -20.84 3.30 -21.86
N VAL A 244 -21.58 4.05 -22.69
CA VAL A 244 -22.58 5.01 -22.21
C VAL A 244 -23.59 4.31 -21.31
N ASN A 245 -23.73 4.86 -20.11
CA ASN A 245 -24.77 4.49 -19.17
C ASN A 245 -25.21 5.74 -18.41
N ASP A 246 -26.49 5.81 -18.05
CA ASP A 246 -27.08 6.99 -17.42
C ASP A 246 -26.83 7.04 -15.90
N SER A 247 -25.65 6.59 -15.46
CA SER A 247 -25.28 6.65 -14.05
C SER A 247 -24.62 7.98 -13.69
N ASP A 248 -24.83 8.44 -12.47
CA ASP A 248 -24.12 9.61 -11.94
C ASP A 248 -22.59 9.42 -11.98
N GLU A 249 -22.10 8.20 -11.78
CA GLU A 249 -20.68 7.88 -11.87
C GLU A 249 -20.14 8.12 -13.28
N PHE A 250 -20.88 7.69 -14.30
CA PHE A 250 -20.55 7.96 -15.70
C PHE A 250 -20.57 9.46 -16.00
N ARG A 251 -21.62 10.19 -15.60
CA ARG A 251 -21.73 11.64 -15.78
C ARG A 251 -20.54 12.37 -15.14
N ARG A 252 -20.16 12.01 -13.92
CA ARG A 252 -18.98 12.59 -13.22
C ARG A 252 -17.68 12.30 -13.94
N LYS A 253 -17.52 11.07 -14.47
CA LYS A 253 -16.34 10.66 -15.24
C LYS A 253 -16.28 11.42 -16.58
N TRP A 254 -17.40 11.55 -17.29
CA TRP A 254 -17.53 12.34 -18.51
C TRP A 254 -17.09 13.79 -18.29
N LEU A 255 -17.71 14.48 -17.33
CA LEU A 255 -17.38 15.88 -17.00
C LEU A 255 -15.90 16.04 -16.64
N SER A 256 -15.34 15.11 -15.87
CA SER A 256 -13.92 15.16 -15.47
C SER A 256 -12.98 15.06 -16.66
N VAL A 257 -13.23 14.13 -17.59
CA VAL A 257 -12.38 13.93 -18.77
C VAL A 257 -12.59 15.05 -19.78
N ALA A 258 -13.85 15.46 -20.04
CA ALA A 258 -14.20 16.48 -21.01
C ALA A 258 -13.70 17.89 -20.61
N LEU A 259 -13.84 18.29 -19.34
CA LEU A 259 -13.27 19.54 -18.84
C LEU A 259 -11.75 19.57 -18.95
N THR A 260 -11.10 18.43 -18.74
CA THR A 260 -9.64 18.33 -18.92
C THR A 260 -9.27 18.44 -20.41
N TYR A 261 -10.07 17.86 -21.30
CA TYR A 261 -9.81 17.82 -22.73
C TYR A 261 -10.07 19.17 -23.42
N PHE A 262 -11.28 19.70 -23.29
CA PHE A 262 -11.72 20.92 -23.98
C PHE A 262 -11.19 22.19 -23.33
N HIS A 263 -11.10 22.22 -21.99
CA HIS A 263 -10.84 23.45 -21.22
C HIS A 263 -9.54 23.41 -20.42
N GLN A 264 -8.76 22.32 -20.54
CA GLN A 264 -7.45 22.15 -19.86
C GLN A 264 -7.54 22.30 -18.32
N LEU A 265 -8.72 22.05 -17.75
CA LEU A 265 -8.93 22.11 -16.31
C LEU A 265 -8.32 20.90 -15.59
N PRO A 266 -8.07 20.98 -14.27
CA PRO A 266 -7.64 19.84 -13.48
C PRO A 266 -8.63 18.66 -13.58
N ARG A 267 -8.14 17.43 -13.66
CA ARG A 267 -8.97 16.22 -13.80
C ARG A 267 -9.96 16.01 -12.64
N ASN A 268 -9.68 16.57 -11.47
CA ASN A 268 -10.60 16.54 -10.34
C ASN A 268 -11.67 17.64 -10.37
N ALA A 269 -11.69 18.51 -11.40
CA ALA A 269 -12.71 19.54 -11.54
C ALA A 269 -14.10 18.88 -11.64
N GLY A 270 -14.28 17.91 -12.54
CA GLY A 270 -15.56 17.22 -12.69
C GLY A 270 -16.08 16.53 -11.42
N ALA A 271 -15.17 15.95 -10.63
CA ALA A 271 -15.48 15.31 -9.35
C ALA A 271 -15.78 16.30 -8.21
N LYS A 272 -15.29 17.55 -8.31
CA LYS A 272 -15.47 18.60 -7.29
C LYS A 272 -16.62 19.55 -7.59
N LEU A 273 -17.23 19.46 -8.77
CA LEU A 273 -18.40 20.23 -9.10
C LEU A 273 -19.56 19.84 -8.19
N LYS A 274 -20.26 20.84 -7.69
CA LYS A 274 -21.56 20.64 -7.08
C LYS A 274 -22.63 20.60 -8.19
N ASP A 275 -23.74 19.92 -7.93
CA ASP A 275 -24.79 19.72 -8.94
C ASP A 275 -25.51 21.02 -9.32
N ASP A 276 -25.60 21.97 -8.38
CA ASP A 276 -26.10 23.33 -8.59
C ASP A 276 -25.24 24.15 -9.59
N HIS A 277 -24.01 23.72 -9.86
CA HIS A 277 -23.11 24.35 -10.83
C HIS A 277 -23.13 23.67 -12.21
N ILE A 278 -24.05 22.73 -12.44
CA ILE A 278 -24.20 22.01 -13.72
C ILE A 278 -25.60 22.26 -14.27
N SER A 279 -25.69 23.12 -15.29
CA SER A 279 -26.93 23.36 -16.01
C SER A 279 -26.95 22.57 -17.32
N ILE A 280 -28.02 21.82 -17.56
CA ILE A 280 -28.29 21.17 -18.85
C ILE A 280 -28.87 22.23 -19.79
N GLN A 281 -28.32 22.35 -20.99
CA GLN A 281 -28.81 23.27 -22.01
C GLN A 281 -29.74 22.56 -23.00
N GLU A 282 -30.66 23.32 -23.60
CA GLU A 282 -31.63 22.84 -24.60
C GLU A 282 -30.97 22.23 -25.85
N ASN A 283 -29.73 22.65 -26.15
CA ASN A 283 -28.91 22.07 -27.24
C ASN A 283 -28.36 20.67 -26.90
N GLY A 284 -28.59 20.17 -25.69
CA GLY A 284 -28.13 18.88 -25.18
C GLY A 284 -26.83 18.96 -24.39
N GLY A 285 -26.06 20.06 -24.45
CA GLY A 285 -24.80 20.18 -23.71
C GLY A 285 -24.96 20.49 -22.22
N PHE A 286 -23.85 20.41 -21.49
CA PHE A 286 -23.73 20.90 -20.11
C PHE A 286 -23.02 22.24 -20.09
N VAL A 287 -23.56 23.21 -19.37
CA VAL A 287 -22.79 24.37 -18.91
C VAL A 287 -22.42 24.16 -17.46
N VAL A 288 -21.13 24.33 -17.19
CA VAL A 288 -20.52 24.07 -15.89
C VAL A 288 -19.87 25.34 -15.37
N VAL A 289 -20.17 25.70 -14.11
CA VAL A 289 -19.53 26.82 -13.42
C VAL A 289 -18.37 26.33 -12.55
N TRP A 290 -17.14 26.72 -12.89
CA TRP A 290 -15.94 26.39 -12.13
C TRP A 290 -15.11 27.65 -11.86
N LYS A 291 -14.93 28.00 -10.58
CA LYS A 291 -14.24 29.23 -10.14
C LYS A 291 -14.76 30.49 -10.85
N ASP A 292 -16.08 30.65 -10.84
CA ASP A 292 -16.79 31.79 -11.42
C ASP A 292 -16.63 31.96 -12.94
N GLN A 293 -16.14 30.92 -13.64
CA GLN A 293 -16.10 30.84 -15.09
C GLN A 293 -17.03 29.73 -15.60
N GLN A 294 -17.73 30.02 -16.71
CA GLN A 294 -18.62 29.09 -17.37
C GLN A 294 -17.89 28.32 -18.47
N TYR A 295 -18.10 27.01 -18.52
CA TYR A 295 -17.52 26.11 -19.51
C TYR A 295 -18.60 25.25 -20.14
N PHE A 296 -18.62 25.20 -21.47
CA PHE A 296 -19.54 24.34 -22.22
C PHE A 296 -18.93 22.95 -22.47
N ILE A 297 -19.69 21.89 -22.25
CA ILE A 297 -19.29 20.51 -22.49
C ILE A 297 -20.37 19.83 -23.34
N PRO A 298 -20.03 19.19 -24.46
CA PRO A 298 -21.00 18.42 -25.24
C PRO A 298 -21.65 17.28 -24.45
N HIS A 299 -22.91 16.96 -24.77
CA HIS A 299 -23.54 15.72 -24.30
C HIS A 299 -22.82 14.51 -24.88
N TRP A 300 -22.92 13.37 -24.21
CA TRP A 300 -22.51 12.09 -24.79
C TRP A 300 -23.50 11.56 -25.85
N ASP A 301 -24.72 12.08 -25.91
CA ASP A 301 -25.77 11.63 -26.87
C ASP A 301 -25.81 12.41 -28.20
N LYS A 302 -25.00 13.46 -28.35
CA LYS A 302 -24.93 14.24 -29.60
C LYS A 302 -23.46 14.57 -29.93
N PRO A 303 -22.91 14.03 -31.04
CA PRO A 303 -21.61 14.47 -31.54
C PRO A 303 -21.63 15.94 -31.97
#